data_AF-A0A358XWN3-F1
#
_entry.id   AF-A0A358XWN3-F1
#
_cell.length_a   1.000
_cell.length_b   1.000
_cell.length_c   1.000
_cell.angle_alpha   90.00
_cell.angle_beta   90.00
_cell.angle_gamma   90.00
#
_symmetry.space_group_name_H-M   'P 1'
#
loop_
_entity.id
_entity.type
_entity.pdbx_description
1 polymer ?
#
loop_
_entity_poly.entity_id
_entity_poly.type
_entity_poly.pdbx_seq_one_letter_code
_entity_poly.pdbx_strand_id
1 'polypeptide(L)' 'MNKFFAVLQLLLAVLIAFAAVATFVNLVLISTRPETISVVAAMIGQGLLIICLAALARVLGRKAWRALSGESSSIHNPK' A
#
# COMPACT_ATOMS: atom_id res chain seq x y z
N MET A 1 -13.36 -13.68 -10.45
CA MET A 1 -13.01 -12.25 -10.55
C MET A 1 -12.60 -11.96 -11.98
N ASN A 2 -13.21 -10.99 -12.66
CA ASN A 2 -12.80 -10.65 -14.02
C ASN A 2 -11.34 -10.19 -13.99
N LYS A 3 -10.54 -10.63 -14.97
CA LYS A 3 -9.12 -10.24 -15.13
C LYS A 3 -8.94 -8.72 -15.07
N PHE A 4 -9.92 -7.97 -15.58
CA PHE A 4 -10.01 -6.52 -15.48
C PHE A 4 -9.96 -5.98 -14.03
N PHE A 5 -10.72 -6.57 -13.11
CA PHE A 5 -10.70 -6.17 -11.69
C PHE A 5 -9.35 -6.46 -11.03
N ALA A 6 -8.68 -7.55 -11.41
CA ALA A 6 -7.36 -7.87 -10.88
C ALA A 6 -6.29 -6.88 -11.35
N VAL A 7 -6.35 -6.45 -12.61
CA VAL A 7 -5.48 -5.38 -13.14
C VAL A 7 -5.73 -4.05 -12.44
N LEU A 8 -7.00 -3.67 -12.26
CA LEU A 8 -7.35 -2.44 -11.55
C LEU A 8 -6.88 -2.46 -10.09
N GLN A 9 -7.01 -3.60 -9.41
CA GLN A 9 -6.52 -3.77 -8.03
C GLN A 9 -4.99 -3.69 -7.96
N LEU A 10 -4.27 -4.19 -8.96
CA LEU A 10 -2.81 -4.09 -9.03
C LEU A 10 -2.36 -2.64 -9.26
N LEU A 11 -3.06 -1.91 -10.13
CA LEU A 11 -2.81 -0.48 -10.35
C LEU A 11 -3.03 0.31 -9.06
N LEU A 12 -4.11 0.04 -8.33
CA LEU A 12 -4.37 0.65 -7.03
C LEU A 12 -3.27 0.31 -6.00
N ALA A 13 -2.76 -0.92 -5.98
CA ALA A 13 -1.67 -1.32 -5.09
C ALA A 13 -0.37 -0.55 -5.40
N VAL A 14 -0.06 -0.36 -6.69
CA VAL A 14 1.08 0.46 -7.13
C VAL A 14 0.90 1.92 -6.70
N LEU A 15 -0.30 2.47 -6.84
CA LEU A 15 -0.59 3.85 -6.45
C LEU A 15 -0.45 4.05 -4.93
N ILE A 16 -0.91 3.10 -4.12
CA ILE A 16 -0.72 3.12 -2.65
C ILE A 16 0.77 3.03 -2.30
N ALA A 17 1.54 2.19 -2.99
CA ALA A 17 2.99 2.11 -2.79
C ALA A 17 3.67 3.45 -3.12
N PHE A 18 3.29 4.09 -4.21
CA PHE A 18 3.81 5.40 -4.60
C PHE A 18 3.46 6.48 -3.56
N ALA A 19 2.23 6.47 -3.06
CA ALA A 19 1.79 7.38 -2.00
C ALA A 19 2.58 7.17 -0.69
N ALA A 20 2.90 5.93 -0.34
CA ALA A 20 3.74 5.62 0.82
C ALA A 20 5.16 6.19 0.67
N VAL A 21 5.76 6.07 -0.53
CA VAL A 21 7.08 6.65 -0.82
C VAL A 21 7.02 8.18 -0.78
N ALA A 22 6.02 8.80 -1.38
CA ALA A 22 5.84 10.25 -1.32
C ALA A 22 5.68 10.76 0.13
N THR A 23 4.93 10.02 0.96
CA THR A 23 4.77 10.33 2.38
C THR A 23 6.09 10.18 3.14
N PHE A 24 6.92 9.18 2.81
CA PHE A 24 8.24 9.01 3.39
C PHE A 24 9.19 10.17 3.03
N VAL A 25 9.20 10.59 1.76
CA VAL A 25 9.99 11.77 1.34
C VAL A 25 9.51 13.02 2.07
N ASN A 26 8.20 13.21 2.23
CA ASN A 26 7.63 14.32 2.99
C ASN A 26 8.07 14.30 4.46
N LEU A 27 8.15 13.11 5.08
CA LEU A 27 8.64 12.93 6.44
C LEU A 27 10.11 13.33 6.59
N VAL A 28 10.97 12.95 5.64
CA VAL A 28 12.39 13.35 5.62
C VAL A 28 12.53 14.87 5.45
N LEU A 29 11.69 15.49 4.61
CA LEU A 29 11.69 16.95 4.45
C LEU A 29 11.25 17.64 5.74
N ILE A 30 10.23 17.12 6.43
CA ILE A 30 9.77 17.63 7.72
C ILE A 30 10.83 17.49 8.81
N SER A 31 11.64 16.42 8.81
CA SER A 31 12.68 16.21 9.83
C SER A 31 13.84 17.20 9.75
N THR A 32 13.91 18.03 8.70
CA THR A 32 14.91 19.12 8.59
C THR A 32 14.45 20.43 9.23
N ARG A 33 13.18 20.53 9.64
CA ARG A 33 12.61 21.70 10.32
C ARG A 33 13.02 21.69 11.80
N PRO A 34 13.16 22.88 12.44
CA PRO A 34 13.48 22.97 13.86
C PRO A 34 12.47 22.17 14.70
N GLU A 35 13.02 21.41 15.64
CA GLU A 35 12.37 20.32 16.36
C GLU A 35 11.33 20.86 17.36
N THR A 36 10.10 21.07 16.88
CA THR A 36 8.95 21.35 17.75
C THR A 36 8.23 20.05 18.09
N ILE A 37 7.55 20.00 19.24
CA ILE A 37 6.78 18.81 19.68
C ILE A 37 5.79 18.33 18.60
N SER A 38 5.25 19.27 17.80
CA SER A 38 4.37 18.97 16.67
C SER A 38 5.06 18.21 15.53
N VAL A 39 6.33 18.47 15.25
CA VAL A 39 7.11 17.77 14.23
C VAL A 39 7.31 16.31 14.64
N VAL A 40 7.65 16.05 15.90
CA VAL A 40 7.84 14.69 16.44
C VAL A 40 6.54 13.89 16.36
N ALA A 41 5.41 14.48 16.75
CA ALA A 41 4.10 13.84 16.64
C ALA A 41 3.73 13.53 15.18
N ALA A 42 4.04 14.44 14.24
CA ALA A 42 3.83 14.21 12.81
C ALA A 42 4.70 13.08 12.27
N MET A 43 5.97 12.96 12.71
CA MET A 43 6.86 11.87 12.32
C MET A 43 6.35 10.51 12.78
N ILE A 44 5.87 10.41 14.03
CA ILE A 44 5.30 9.16 14.56
C ILE A 44 4.02 8.79 13.79
N GLY A 45 3.11 9.75 13.59
CA GLY A 45 1.86 9.53 12.89
C GLY A 45 2.05 9.11 11.43
N GLN A 46 2.91 9.82 10.69
CA GLN A 46 3.25 9.49 9.31
C GLN A 46 4.02 8.17 9.21
N GLY A 47 4.94 7.89 10.14
CA GLY A 47 5.64 6.60 10.20
C GLY A 47 4.68 5.42 10.34
N LEU A 48 3.69 5.52 11.24
CA LEU A 48 2.65 4.50 11.39
C LEU A 48 1.80 4.35 10.11
N LEU A 49 1.42 5.47 9.49
CA LEU A 49 0.66 5.44 8.22
C LEU A 49 1.44 4.75 7.10
N ILE A 50 2.73 5.04 6.97
CA ILE A 50 3.59 4.41 5.94
C ILE A 50 3.62 2.89 6.13
N ILE A 51 3.75 2.40 7.38
CA ILE A 51 3.72 0.96 7.68
C ILE A 51 2.37 0.34 7.29
N CYS A 52 1.27 1.00 7.64
CA CYS A 52 -0.08 0.56 7.26
C CYS A 52 -0.28 0.51 5.74
N LEU A 53 0.13 1.57 5.02
CA LEU A 53 0.05 1.62 3.55
C LEU A 53 0.92 0.54 2.90
N ALA A 54 2.13 0.30 3.41
CA ALA A 54 3.02 -0.74 2.91
C ALA A 54 2.44 -2.15 3.13
N ALA A 55 1.85 -2.40 4.29
CA ALA A 55 1.16 -3.66 4.58
C ALA A 55 -0.03 -3.87 3.64
N LEU A 56 -0.87 -2.84 3.46
CA LEU A 56 -2.00 -2.87 2.53
C LEU A 56 -1.58 -3.11 1.09
N ALA A 57 -0.57 -2.38 0.60
CA ALA A 57 -0.02 -2.57 -0.74
C ALA A 57 0.49 -4.01 -0.94
N ARG A 58 1.15 -4.59 0.08
CA ARG A 58 1.66 -5.97 0.03
C ARG A 58 0.54 -7.00 0.00
N VAL A 59 -0.54 -6.79 0.75
CA VAL A 59 -1.71 -7.69 0.76
C VAL A 59 -2.49 -7.59 -0.56
N LEU A 60 -2.80 -6.37 -1.01
CA LEU A 60 -3.50 -6.14 -2.27
C LEU A 60 -2.70 -6.65 -3.46
N GLY A 61 -1.39 -6.38 -3.49
CA GLY A 61 -0.48 -6.83 -4.53
C GLY A 61 -0.37 -8.35 -4.59
N ARG A 62 -0.22 -9.04 -3.44
CA ARG A 62 -0.24 -10.52 -3.42
C ARG A 62 -1.58 -11.09 -3.89
N LYS A 63 -2.70 -10.51 -3.46
CA LYS A 63 -4.04 -10.97 -3.86
C LYS A 63 -4.26 -10.77 -5.36
N ALA A 64 -3.86 -9.62 -5.91
CA ALA A 64 -3.93 -9.34 -7.34
C ALA A 64 -3.01 -10.25 -8.16
N TRP A 65 -1.78 -10.48 -7.70
CA TRP A 65 -0.82 -11.37 -8.35
C TRP A 65 -1.30 -12.82 -8.40
N ARG A 66 -1.87 -13.34 -7.30
CA ARG A 66 -2.47 -14.69 -7.26
C ARG A 66 -3.69 -14.81 -8.17
N ALA A 67 -4.49 -13.75 -8.27
CA ALA A 67 -5.62 -13.70 -9.19
C ALA A 67 -5.19 -13.68 -10.66
N LEU A 68 -4.05 -13.05 -10.97
CA LEU A 68 -3.48 -12.96 -12.33
C LEU A 68 -2.67 -14.20 -12.72
N SER A 69 -1.95 -14.83 -11.78
CA SER A 69 -1.10 -16.01 -12.02
C SER A 69 -1.90 -17.30 -12.26
N GLY A 70 -3.22 -17.25 -12.32
CA GLY A 70 -4.08 -18.40 -12.62
C GLY A 70 -4.43 -19.27 -11.41
N GLU A 71 -4.01 -18.92 -10.18
CA GLU A 71 -4.38 -19.66 -8.96
C GLU A 71 -5.82 -19.34 -8.48
N SER A 72 -6.72 -19.03 -9.42
CA SER A 72 -8.14 -18.74 -9.18
C SER A 72 -9.07 -19.68 -9.95
N SER A 73 -8.55 -20.73 -10.57
CA SER A 73 -9.33 -21.73 -11.32
C SER A 73 -9.66 -22.99 -10.52
N SER A 74 -9.70 -22.96 -9.18
CA SER A 74 -10.06 -24.17 -8.40
C SER A 74 -10.94 -23.98 -7.16
N ILE A 75 -11.36 -22.77 -6.78
CA ILE A 75 -12.23 -22.58 -5.59
C ILE A 75 -13.57 -21.92 -5.95
N HIS A 76 -14.26 -22.44 -6.96
CA HIS A 76 -15.72 -22.31 -7.04
C HIS A 76 -16.34 -23.46 -7.85
N ASN A 77 -16.39 -24.64 -7.25
CA ASN A 77 -17.40 -25.64 -7.59
C ASN A 77 -18.00 -26.20 -6.29
N PRO A 78 -18.99 -25.51 -5.70
CA PRO A 78 -19.91 -26.19 -4.81
C PRO A 78 -20.90 -26.98 -5.68
N LYS A 79 -20.70 -28.31 -5.73
CA LYS A 79 -21.81 -29.25 -5.96
C LYS A 79 -22.83 -29.12 -4.84
#